data_AF-K9KCY6-F1
#
_entry.id   AF-K9KCY6-F1
#
_cell.length_a   1.000
_cell.length_b   1.000
_cell.length_c   1.000
_cell.angle_alpha   90.00
_cell.angle_beta   90.00
_cell.angle_gamma   90.00
#
_symmetry.space_group_name_H-M   'P 1'
#
loop_
_entity.id
_entity.type
_entity.pdbx_description
1 polymer ?
#
loop_
_entity_poly.entity_id
_entity_poly.type
_entity_poly.pdbx_seq_one_letter_code
_entity_poly.pdbx_strand_id
1 'polypeptide(L)'
;IGADRKMAGKQSPWSADEALQDILMSDWSVSFTSLYNLLKTKLCPYFYVCTYQFTILFRAAGLAGNDVITALISPTTRGLREAMKNEGIEFSLPLIKENGQEKKASRTSLGHEEEQAMSDEDEEESFSWLEEMGVQDKIKKPDILSIRLRKEKHEVQMDHRPESVVLVKGMNTFTLLNFLINCKSLIATSGPQAGLPPTLLSPIAFRGATMQMLKARSVNVKTQALSGYKDQFSLEITGPVMPHSLHSVTMLLKSSQSGSFSAGLYTHEPTAVFNICPPVTEVQDKETVHEELANCGLHPKTLDQLSQTPVLGKSSLRHVKMSDYIYNWRS
;
A
#
# COMPACT_ATOMS: atom_id res chain seq x y z
N ILE A 1 -7.84 -12.96 4.21
CA ILE A 1 -9.13 -12.91 4.94
C ILE A 1 -9.94 -14.11 4.48
N GLY A 2 -9.95 -15.19 5.25
CA GLY A 2 -10.65 -16.44 4.90
C GLY A 2 -11.90 -16.57 5.74
N ALA A 3 -13.01 -16.03 5.23
CA ALA A 3 -14.33 -16.38 5.73
C ALA A 3 -14.71 -17.76 5.17
N ASP A 4 -15.26 -18.60 6.05
CA ASP A 4 -15.68 -19.96 5.76
C ASP A 4 -16.42 -20.11 4.42
N ARG A 5 -16.03 -21.11 3.64
CA ARG A 5 -16.68 -21.56 2.39
C ARG A 5 -18.14 -22.07 2.58
N LYS A 6 -18.80 -21.77 3.69
CA LYS A 6 -20.13 -22.28 4.05
C LYS A 6 -21.31 -21.38 3.64
N MET A 7 -21.07 -20.22 3.01
CA MET A 7 -22.14 -19.33 2.54
C MET A 7 -22.31 -19.31 1.01
N ALA A 8 -21.88 -20.36 0.31
CA ALA A 8 -22.24 -20.52 -1.10
C ALA A 8 -23.72 -20.97 -1.21
N GLY A 9 -24.61 -20.05 -1.59
CA GLY A 9 -25.96 -20.40 -2.10
C GLY A 9 -27.17 -19.90 -1.31
N LYS A 10 -27.01 -19.21 -0.17
CA LYS A 10 -28.12 -18.48 0.48
C LYS A 10 -27.89 -16.99 0.23
N GLN A 11 -28.89 -16.28 -0.32
CA GLN A 11 -28.86 -14.82 -0.36
C GLN A 11 -28.60 -14.33 1.06
N SER A 12 -27.53 -13.55 1.22
CA SER A 12 -27.21 -12.91 2.48
C SER A 12 -28.38 -12.01 2.89
N PRO A 13 -28.96 -12.18 4.09
CA PRO A 13 -30.14 -11.40 4.47
C PRO A 13 -29.87 -9.89 4.49
N TRP A 14 -28.62 -9.46 4.70
CA TRP A 14 -28.22 -8.06 4.68
C TRP A 14 -28.10 -7.45 3.26
N SER A 15 -27.92 -8.26 2.21
CA SER A 15 -27.69 -7.72 0.86
C SER A 15 -28.97 -7.19 0.19
N ALA A 16 -30.15 -7.53 0.72
CA ALA A 16 -31.44 -7.10 0.17
C ALA A 16 -32.13 -5.98 0.98
N ASP A 17 -31.62 -5.66 2.18
CA ASP A 17 -32.20 -4.66 3.08
C ASP A 17 -31.44 -3.33 2.94
N GLU A 18 -31.98 -2.41 2.15
CA GLU A 18 -31.39 -1.08 1.92
C GLU A 18 -31.30 -0.26 3.22
N ALA A 19 -32.29 -0.35 4.10
CA ALA A 19 -32.30 0.40 5.36
C ALA A 19 -31.17 -0.07 6.29
N LEU A 20 -30.94 -1.39 6.35
CA LEU A 20 -29.81 -1.95 7.09
C LEU A 20 -28.47 -1.51 6.49
N GLN A 21 -28.35 -1.50 5.15
CA GLN A 21 -27.12 -1.06 4.47
C GLN A 21 -26.81 0.41 4.76
N ASP A 22 -27.82 1.27 4.75
CA ASP A 22 -27.68 2.69 5.08
C ASP A 22 -27.22 2.90 6.53
N ILE A 23 -27.77 2.12 7.48
CA ILE A 23 -27.32 2.15 8.89
C ILE A 23 -25.87 1.71 9.01
N LEU A 24 -25.49 0.58 8.37
CA LEU A 24 -24.12 0.08 8.40
C LEU A 24 -23.13 1.06 7.78
N MET A 25 -23.51 1.72 6.68
CA MET A 25 -22.69 2.76 6.05
C MET A 25 -22.56 4.02 6.90
N SER A 26 -23.64 4.42 7.59
CA SER A 26 -23.61 5.54 8.54
C SER A 26 -22.65 5.26 9.71
N ASP A 27 -22.76 4.08 10.34
CA ASP A 27 -21.87 3.66 11.42
C ASP A 27 -20.43 3.51 10.97
N TRP A 28 -20.21 2.99 9.76
CA TRP A 28 -18.89 2.91 9.15
C TRP A 28 -18.29 4.29 8.91
N SER A 29 -19.07 5.26 8.41
CA SER A 29 -18.61 6.63 8.16
C SER A 29 -18.16 7.32 9.44
N VAL A 30 -18.89 7.10 10.53
CA VAL A 30 -18.53 7.58 11.87
C VAL A 30 -17.23 6.92 12.36
N SER A 31 -17.09 5.60 12.17
CA SER A 31 -15.90 4.84 12.57
C SER A 31 -14.67 5.26 11.76
N PHE A 32 -14.82 5.46 10.45
CA PHE A 32 -13.75 5.90 9.56
C PHE A 32 -13.30 7.34 9.87
N THR A 33 -14.25 8.25 10.13
CA THR A 33 -13.96 9.62 10.58
C THR A 33 -13.23 9.61 11.92
N SER A 34 -13.66 8.75 12.86
CA SER A 34 -12.96 8.58 14.14
C SER A 34 -11.51 8.14 13.94
N LEU A 35 -11.25 7.17 13.05
CA LEU A 35 -9.89 6.72 12.74
C LEU A 35 -9.04 7.81 12.11
N TYR A 36 -9.60 8.56 11.16
CA TYR A 36 -8.89 9.68 10.54
C TYR A 36 -8.52 10.76 11.56
N ASN A 37 -9.39 11.05 12.53
CA ASN A 37 -9.09 11.98 13.61
C ASN A 37 -7.97 11.45 14.53
N LEU A 38 -7.97 10.16 14.85
CA LEU A 38 -6.87 9.54 15.61
C LEU A 38 -5.53 9.59 14.85
N LEU A 39 -5.57 9.42 13.53
CA LEU A 39 -4.41 9.56 12.66
C LEU A 39 -3.88 11.01 12.65
N LYS A 40 -4.78 11.99 12.51
CA LYS A 40 -4.45 13.42 12.52
C LYS A 40 -3.87 13.88 13.86
N THR A 41 -4.33 13.29 14.96
CA THR A 41 -3.84 13.57 16.32
C THR A 41 -2.64 12.70 16.72
N LYS A 42 -2.06 11.92 15.78
CA LYS A 42 -0.89 11.06 16.02
C LYS A 42 -1.09 9.97 17.09
N LEU A 43 -2.34 9.68 17.44
CA LEU A 43 -2.73 8.60 18.36
C LEU A 43 -2.91 7.25 17.65
N CYS A 44 -3.07 7.27 16.33
CA CYS A 44 -3.05 6.08 15.48
C CYS A 44 -1.91 6.26 14.47
N PRO A 45 -0.91 5.36 14.42
CA PRO A 45 0.20 5.51 13.49
C PRO A 45 -0.27 5.21 12.06
N TYR A 46 -1.05 4.17 11.85
CA TYR A 46 -1.55 3.81 10.52
C TYR A 46 -2.84 3.02 10.64
N PHE A 47 -3.64 2.98 9.58
CA PHE A 47 -4.78 2.05 9.50
C PHE A 47 -5.05 1.68 8.04
N TYR A 48 -5.80 0.60 7.86
CA TYR A 48 -6.18 0.08 6.55
C TYR A 48 -7.68 0.18 6.33
N VAL A 49 -8.05 0.49 5.09
CA VAL A 49 -9.41 0.34 4.57
C VAL A 49 -9.38 -0.77 3.52
N CYS A 50 -9.99 -1.90 3.82
CA CYS A 50 -10.00 -3.08 2.96
C CYS A 50 -11.37 -3.18 2.27
N THR A 51 -11.43 -2.76 1.01
CA THR A 51 -12.61 -2.93 0.16
C THR A 51 -12.54 -4.26 -0.60
N TYR A 52 -13.57 -4.55 -1.40
CA TYR A 52 -13.58 -5.73 -2.27
C TYR A 52 -12.69 -5.59 -3.52
N GLN A 53 -12.35 -4.36 -3.94
CA GLN A 53 -11.55 -4.09 -5.16
C GLN A 53 -10.13 -3.64 -4.86
N PHE A 54 -9.96 -2.86 -3.80
CA PHE A 54 -8.70 -2.22 -3.44
C PHE A 54 -8.53 -2.08 -1.93
N THR A 55 -7.29 -1.88 -1.52
CA THR A 55 -6.94 -1.56 -0.14
C THR A 55 -6.34 -0.17 -0.07
N ILE A 56 -6.63 0.55 1.00
CA ILE A 56 -6.02 1.84 1.32
C ILE A 56 -5.20 1.69 2.60
N LEU A 57 -3.97 2.19 2.61
CA LEU A 57 -3.15 2.36 3.80
C LEU A 57 -3.00 3.85 4.11
N PHE A 58 -3.61 4.30 5.19
CA PHE A 58 -3.39 5.63 5.76
C PHE A 58 -2.25 5.58 6.77
N ARG A 59 -1.34 6.57 6.71
CA ARG A 59 -0.20 6.71 7.63
C ARG A 59 -0.16 8.13 8.19
N ALA A 60 0.08 8.24 9.49
CA ALA A 60 0.29 9.49 10.18
C ALA A 60 1.55 10.18 9.66
N ALA A 61 1.60 11.50 9.85
CA ALA A 61 2.82 12.28 9.70
C ALA A 61 3.93 11.69 10.60
N GLY A 62 5.14 11.60 10.05
CA GLY A 62 6.31 11.02 10.70
C GLY A 62 6.62 9.57 10.30
N LEU A 63 5.69 8.87 9.65
CA LEU A 63 5.90 7.48 9.23
C LEU A 63 6.44 7.35 7.82
N ALA A 64 7.23 6.29 7.61
CA ALA A 64 7.87 5.99 6.33
C ALA A 64 8.61 7.20 5.71
N GLY A 65 9.18 8.06 6.56
CA GLY A 65 9.93 9.25 6.13
C GLY A 65 9.09 10.38 5.49
N ASN A 66 7.78 10.48 5.77
CA ASN A 66 6.96 11.63 5.34
C ASN A 66 6.61 12.51 6.53
N ASP A 67 6.62 13.81 6.32
CA ASP A 67 6.23 14.87 7.27
C ASP A 67 4.71 15.10 7.34
N VAL A 68 3.97 14.61 6.34
CA VAL A 68 2.52 14.75 6.23
C VAL A 68 1.80 13.40 6.29
N ILE A 69 0.49 13.44 6.55
CA ILE A 69 -0.38 12.28 6.42
C ILE A 69 -0.34 11.79 4.97
N THR A 70 -0.21 10.47 4.78
CA THR A 70 -0.21 9.85 3.45
C THR A 70 -1.27 8.76 3.35
N ALA A 71 -1.85 8.59 2.17
CA ALA A 71 -2.73 7.47 1.85
C ALA A 71 -2.24 6.76 0.58
N LEU A 72 -1.96 5.46 0.69
CA LEU A 72 -1.63 4.60 -0.44
C LEU A 72 -2.84 3.77 -0.84
N ILE A 73 -3.20 3.77 -2.11
CA ILE A 73 -4.33 2.99 -2.64
C ILE A 73 -3.79 1.97 -3.64
N SER A 74 -4.12 0.69 -3.45
CA SER A 74 -3.75 -0.37 -4.39
C SER A 74 -4.69 -1.59 -4.36
N PRO A 75 -4.94 -2.23 -5.52
CA PRO A 75 -4.68 -1.69 -6.85
C PRO A 75 -5.68 -0.56 -7.19
N THR A 76 -5.40 0.26 -8.21
CA THR A 76 -6.37 1.23 -8.71
C THR A 76 -6.79 0.94 -10.14
N THR A 77 -7.96 1.46 -10.53
CA THR A 77 -8.46 1.45 -11.90
C THR A 77 -8.47 2.86 -12.47
N ARG A 78 -8.49 2.99 -13.80
CA ARG A 78 -8.65 4.28 -14.47
C ARG A 78 -9.89 5.02 -13.97
N GLY A 79 -11.02 4.33 -13.85
CA GLY A 79 -12.26 4.93 -13.37
C GLY A 79 -12.16 5.50 -11.95
N LEU A 80 -11.48 4.81 -11.04
CA LEU A 80 -11.22 5.32 -9.69
C LEU A 80 -10.31 6.56 -9.73
N ARG A 81 -9.24 6.51 -10.54
CA ARG A 81 -8.30 7.63 -10.72
C ARG A 81 -8.97 8.86 -11.32
N GLU A 82 -9.85 8.70 -12.30
CA GLU A 82 -10.64 9.79 -12.89
C GLU A 82 -11.66 10.35 -11.90
N ALA A 83 -12.38 9.50 -11.17
CA ALA A 83 -13.30 9.94 -10.13
C ALA A 83 -12.60 10.77 -9.05
N MET A 84 -11.41 10.34 -8.62
CA MET A 84 -10.58 11.11 -7.68
C MET A 84 -10.17 12.47 -8.23
N LYS A 85 -9.76 12.55 -9.51
CA LYS A 85 -9.42 13.83 -10.16
C LYS A 85 -10.63 14.77 -10.27
N ASN A 86 -11.80 14.24 -10.58
CA ASN A 86 -13.04 15.02 -10.69
C ASN A 86 -13.46 15.64 -9.35
N GLU A 87 -13.14 14.99 -8.24
CA GLU A 87 -13.35 15.47 -6.88
C GLU A 87 -12.21 16.38 -6.38
N GLY A 88 -11.27 16.74 -7.26
CA GLY A 88 -10.14 17.61 -6.94
C GLY A 88 -9.07 16.95 -6.06
N ILE A 89 -9.02 15.61 -6.00
CA ILE A 89 -7.99 14.89 -5.23
C ILE A 89 -6.72 14.79 -6.08
N GLU A 90 -5.70 15.52 -5.68
CA GLU A 90 -4.37 15.38 -6.27
C GLU A 90 -3.64 14.15 -5.73
N PHE A 91 -3.00 13.42 -6.63
CA PHE A 91 -2.26 12.22 -6.29
C PHE A 91 -1.08 11.99 -7.24
N SER A 92 -0.13 11.17 -6.78
CA SER A 92 1.05 10.75 -7.55
C SER A 92 1.04 9.24 -7.77
N LEU A 93 1.74 8.78 -8.81
CA LEU A 93 1.91 7.36 -9.16
C LEU A 93 3.38 6.96 -8.91
N PRO A 94 3.77 6.63 -7.67
CA PRO A 94 5.19 6.53 -7.29
C PRO A 94 5.98 5.41 -7.97
N LEU A 95 5.29 4.41 -8.55
CA LEU A 95 5.94 3.33 -9.30
C LEU A 95 6.18 3.66 -10.77
N ILE A 96 5.53 4.70 -11.29
CA ILE A 96 5.73 5.19 -12.64
C ILE A 96 6.84 6.23 -12.58
N LYS A 97 7.86 6.08 -13.43
CA LYS A 97 8.81 7.17 -13.64
C LYS A 97 8.08 8.22 -14.47
N GLU A 98 7.78 9.39 -13.89
CA GLU A 98 7.56 10.57 -14.71
C GLU A 98 8.91 10.92 -15.33
N ASN A 99 9.11 10.59 -16.61
CA ASN A 99 10.20 11.18 -17.38
C ASN A 99 9.86 12.67 -17.58
N GLY A 100 10.25 13.51 -16.62
CA GLY A 100 10.09 14.96 -16.74
C GLY A 100 10.17 15.71 -15.42
N GLN A 101 11.23 16.52 -15.30
CA GLN A 101 11.45 17.57 -14.28
C GLN A 101 12.23 17.20 -13.01
N GLU A 102 13.34 16.47 -13.14
CA GLU A 102 14.50 16.79 -12.30
C GLU A 102 15.25 17.97 -12.91
N LYS A 103 15.15 19.14 -12.26
CA LYS A 103 16.01 20.29 -12.57
C LYS A 103 17.46 19.90 -12.37
N LYS A 104 18.16 19.66 -13.49
CA LYS A 104 19.62 19.49 -13.57
C LYS A 104 20.33 20.66 -12.89
N ALA A 105 21.14 20.37 -11.88
CA ALA A 105 22.32 21.16 -11.55
C ALA A 105 23.56 20.25 -11.56
N SER A 106 24.50 20.64 -12.42
CA SER A 106 25.91 20.21 -12.57
C SER A 106 26.26 18.78 -13.03
N ARG A 107 26.61 18.72 -14.32
CA ARG A 107 27.68 17.95 -15.02
C ARG A 107 28.78 17.43 -14.06
N THR A 108 29.43 16.28 -14.24
CA THR A 108 30.08 15.75 -15.46
C THR A 108 30.62 14.34 -15.14
N SER A 109 30.45 13.33 -16.02
CA SER A 109 31.50 12.39 -16.49
C SER A 109 30.92 11.07 -17.04
N LEU A 110 30.94 10.98 -18.38
CA LEU A 110 31.11 9.85 -19.29
C LEU A 110 31.16 8.40 -18.74
N GLY A 111 30.39 7.52 -19.38
CA GLY A 111 30.60 6.06 -19.43
C GLY A 111 29.39 5.32 -20.01
N HIS A 112 29.45 4.99 -21.31
CA HIS A 112 28.48 4.15 -22.02
C HIS A 112 28.41 2.73 -21.46
N GLU A 113 27.21 2.13 -21.42
CA GLU A 113 26.92 0.79 -21.96
C GLU A 113 25.42 0.62 -22.17
N GLU A 114 25.07 0.13 -23.36
CA GLU A 114 23.73 0.09 -23.95
C GLU A 114 22.95 -1.15 -23.49
N GLU A 115 21.71 -0.98 -23.01
CA GLU A 115 20.66 -1.98 -23.15
C GLU A 115 19.45 -1.32 -23.81
N GLN A 116 19.21 -1.75 -25.05
CA GLN A 116 18.14 -1.29 -25.93
C GLN A 116 16.76 -1.58 -25.33
N ALA A 117 16.03 -0.52 -24.98
CA ALA A 117 14.58 -0.52 -24.96
C ALA A 117 14.12 0.65 -25.83
N MET A 118 13.54 0.32 -27.00
CA MET A 118 12.98 1.32 -27.91
C MET A 118 11.94 2.17 -27.18
N SER A 119 12.28 3.43 -26.93
CA SER A 119 11.35 4.46 -26.48
C SER A 119 11.05 5.41 -27.64
N ASP A 120 9.86 5.26 -28.22
CA ASP A 120 9.25 6.19 -29.19
C ASP A 120 8.76 7.49 -28.50
N GLU A 121 9.56 8.09 -27.62
CA GLU A 121 9.26 9.41 -27.01
C GLU A 121 10.36 10.45 -27.26
N ASP A 122 11.30 10.15 -28.16
CA ASP A 122 12.12 11.17 -28.82
C ASP A 122 11.44 11.56 -30.14
N GLU A 123 10.25 12.18 -30.07
CA GLU A 123 9.70 12.88 -31.22
C GLU A 123 9.64 14.39 -30.95
N GLU A 124 9.09 14.88 -29.84
CA GLU A 124 9.01 16.34 -29.62
C GLU A 124 10.37 17.06 -29.43
N GLU A 125 11.39 16.42 -28.83
CA GLU A 125 12.76 16.99 -28.73
C GLU A 125 13.66 16.55 -29.91
N SER A 126 13.30 15.45 -30.60
CA SER A 126 14.02 14.88 -31.74
C SER A 126 13.77 15.61 -33.07
N PHE A 127 12.75 16.46 -33.15
CA PHE A 127 12.55 17.29 -34.35
C PHE A 127 13.47 18.51 -34.41
N SER A 128 14.21 18.83 -33.34
CA SER A 128 15.12 20.00 -33.30
C SER A 128 16.32 19.86 -34.27
N TRP A 129 16.92 18.67 -34.37
CA TRP A 129 17.99 18.41 -35.36
C TRP A 129 17.43 18.27 -36.79
N LEU A 130 16.17 17.83 -36.95
CA LEU A 130 15.48 17.75 -38.25
C LEU A 130 15.18 19.14 -38.83
N GLU A 131 14.99 20.14 -37.95
CA GLU A 131 14.93 21.56 -38.28
C GLU A 131 16.28 22.10 -38.78
N GLU A 132 17.38 21.63 -38.18
CA GLU A 132 18.76 21.97 -38.57
C GLU A 132 19.20 21.29 -39.89
N MET A 133 18.63 20.14 -40.24
CA MET A 133 18.92 19.40 -41.49
C MET A 133 17.92 19.61 -42.64
N GLY A 134 16.84 20.38 -42.45
CA GLY A 134 15.89 20.74 -43.53
C GLY A 134 14.99 19.60 -44.03
N VAL A 135 14.69 18.58 -43.21
CA VAL A 135 13.96 17.35 -43.62
C VAL A 135 12.48 17.36 -43.20
N GLN A 136 11.90 18.53 -42.93
CA GLN A 136 10.54 18.67 -42.39
C GLN A 136 9.43 18.11 -43.31
N ASP A 137 9.59 18.16 -44.63
CA ASP A 137 8.49 17.90 -45.58
C ASP A 137 8.14 16.41 -45.82
N LYS A 138 8.83 15.46 -45.18
CA LYS A 138 8.62 14.02 -45.44
C LYS A 138 8.12 13.18 -44.27
N ILE A 139 7.99 13.76 -43.07
CA ILE A 139 7.56 13.01 -41.87
C ILE A 139 6.17 13.46 -41.47
N LYS A 140 5.17 12.58 -41.64
CA LYS A 140 3.81 12.80 -41.14
C LYS A 140 3.84 12.78 -39.61
N LYS A 141 3.69 13.95 -38.97
CA LYS A 141 3.50 14.05 -37.52
C LYS A 141 2.33 13.16 -37.06
N PRO A 142 2.47 12.36 -36.00
CA PRO A 142 1.37 11.56 -35.48
C PRO A 142 0.25 12.47 -34.95
N ASP A 143 -0.99 12.11 -35.25
CA ASP A 143 -2.19 12.88 -34.88
C ASP A 143 -2.38 12.91 -33.35
N ILE A 144 -2.81 14.04 -32.78
CA ILE A 144 -3.05 14.25 -31.35
C ILE A 144 -4.01 13.18 -30.79
N LEU A 145 -4.94 12.72 -31.63
CA LEU A 145 -5.86 11.62 -31.31
C LEU A 145 -5.11 10.29 -31.07
N SER A 146 -4.07 10.01 -31.84
CA SER A 146 -3.27 8.80 -31.70
C SER A 146 -2.42 8.81 -30.42
N ILE A 147 -1.93 9.97 -30.01
CA ILE A 147 -1.18 10.16 -28.75
C ILE A 147 -2.12 9.98 -27.55
N ARG A 148 -3.31 10.58 -27.58
CA ARG A 148 -4.33 10.39 -26.53
C ARG A 148 -4.75 8.93 -26.41
N LEU A 149 -5.01 8.24 -27.53
CA LEU A 149 -5.35 6.81 -27.55
C LEU A 149 -4.22 5.93 -26.98
N ARG A 150 -2.95 6.26 -27.25
CA ARG A 150 -1.81 5.54 -26.68
C ARG A 150 -1.72 5.75 -25.16
N LYS A 151 -1.89 6.98 -24.68
CA LYS A 151 -1.92 7.31 -23.24
C LYS A 151 -3.07 6.60 -22.52
N GLU A 152 -4.27 6.64 -23.09
CA GLU A 152 -5.43 5.92 -22.56
C GLU A 152 -5.20 4.40 -22.52
N LYS A 153 -4.60 3.84 -23.57
CA LYS A 153 -4.26 2.41 -23.63
C LYS A 153 -3.25 2.03 -22.54
N HIS A 154 -2.25 2.88 -22.28
CA HIS A 154 -1.28 2.64 -21.22
C HIS A 154 -1.92 2.72 -19.82
N GLU A 155 -2.75 3.73 -19.56
CA GLU A 155 -3.47 3.88 -18.30
C GLU A 155 -4.41 2.69 -18.03
N VAL A 156 -5.07 2.15 -19.05
CA VAL A 156 -5.96 0.98 -18.91
C VAL A 156 -5.17 -0.32 -18.74
N GLN A 157 -4.00 -0.47 -19.36
CA GLN A 157 -3.14 -1.66 -19.19
C GLN A 157 -2.57 -1.80 -17.78
N MET A 158 -2.49 -0.68 -17.05
CA MET A 158 -1.99 -0.61 -15.68
C MET A 158 -3.02 -1.05 -14.64
N ASP A 159 -4.31 -1.10 -15.02
CA ASP A 159 -5.37 -1.40 -14.08
C ASP A 159 -5.19 -2.76 -13.41
N HIS A 160 -5.45 -2.81 -12.11
CA HIS A 160 -5.28 -4.00 -11.27
C HIS A 160 -3.84 -4.48 -11.08
N ARG A 161 -2.84 -3.76 -11.62
CA ARG A 161 -1.43 -4.13 -11.43
C ARG A 161 -0.79 -3.40 -10.24
N PRO A 162 0.29 -3.96 -9.65
CA PRO A 162 1.07 -3.29 -8.61
C PRO A 162 1.44 -1.84 -8.92
N GLU A 163 1.75 -1.54 -10.19
CA GLU A 163 2.18 -0.23 -10.69
C GLU A 163 1.08 0.83 -10.64
N SER A 164 -0.19 0.41 -10.52
CA SER A 164 -1.34 1.31 -10.35
C SER A 164 -1.45 1.93 -8.95
N VAL A 165 -0.48 1.71 -8.06
CA VAL A 165 -0.49 2.29 -6.72
C VAL A 165 -0.56 3.81 -6.80
N VAL A 166 -1.49 4.39 -6.04
CA VAL A 166 -1.71 5.83 -5.95
C VAL A 166 -1.28 6.32 -4.57
N LEU A 167 -0.53 7.42 -4.53
CA LEU A 167 -0.11 8.11 -3.31
C LEU A 167 -0.79 9.48 -3.22
N VAL A 168 -1.62 9.65 -2.20
CA VAL A 168 -2.26 10.92 -1.81
C VAL A 168 -1.55 11.48 -0.57
N LYS A 169 -1.25 12.77 -0.55
CA LYS A 169 -0.50 13.43 0.54
C LYS A 169 -1.26 14.62 1.14
N GLY A 170 -1.02 14.90 2.41
CA GLY A 170 -1.44 16.14 3.07
C GLY A 170 -2.96 16.32 3.12
N MET A 171 -3.43 17.53 2.82
CA MET A 171 -4.85 17.90 2.89
C MET A 171 -5.74 17.07 1.95
N ASN A 172 -5.19 16.59 0.84
CA ASN A 172 -5.91 15.73 -0.11
C ASN A 172 -6.36 14.39 0.53
N THR A 173 -5.73 13.97 1.63
CA THR A 173 -6.16 12.77 2.37
C THR A 173 -7.50 12.97 3.07
N PHE A 174 -7.84 14.20 3.47
CA PHE A 174 -9.15 14.54 4.02
C PHE A 174 -10.22 14.59 2.92
N THR A 175 -9.88 15.14 1.75
CA THR A 175 -10.75 15.09 0.58
C THR A 175 -11.01 13.65 0.16
N LEU A 176 -9.99 12.79 0.20
CA LEU A 176 -10.11 11.35 -0.03
C LEU A 176 -11.05 10.67 0.98
N LEU A 177 -10.96 11.01 2.27
CA LEU A 177 -11.89 10.51 3.30
C LEU A 177 -13.34 10.83 2.90
N ASN A 178 -13.62 12.09 2.56
CA ASN A 178 -14.98 12.53 2.18
C ASN A 178 -15.45 11.87 0.88
N PHE A 179 -14.56 11.72 -0.11
CA PHE A 179 -14.86 10.99 -1.33
C PHE A 179 -15.28 9.55 -1.04
N LEU A 180 -14.49 8.82 -0.24
CA LEU A 180 -14.77 7.43 0.10
C LEU A 180 -16.07 7.24 0.87
N ILE A 181 -16.39 8.18 1.78
CA ILE A 181 -17.67 8.18 2.53
C ILE A 181 -18.86 8.29 1.58
N ASN A 182 -18.75 9.09 0.53
CA ASN A 182 -19.83 9.31 -0.44
C ASN A 182 -19.76 8.36 -1.66
N CYS A 183 -18.76 7.50 -1.73
CA CYS A 183 -18.50 6.65 -2.89
C CYS A 183 -19.39 5.40 -2.88
N LYS A 184 -20.44 5.38 -3.70
CA LYS A 184 -21.35 4.22 -3.81
C LYS A 184 -20.67 2.96 -4.34
N SER A 185 -19.63 3.09 -5.16
CA SER A 185 -18.89 1.94 -5.72
C SER A 185 -17.95 1.27 -4.71
N LEU A 186 -17.85 1.78 -3.49
CA LEU A 186 -17.05 1.20 -2.41
C LEU A 186 -17.64 -0.13 -1.89
N ILE A 187 -18.95 -0.30 -2.06
CA ILE A 187 -19.72 -1.45 -1.58
C ILE A 187 -19.88 -2.44 -2.74
N ALA A 188 -19.63 -3.73 -2.48
CA ALA A 188 -19.90 -4.77 -3.46
C ALA A 188 -21.41 -4.87 -3.72
N THR A 189 -21.81 -4.93 -4.98
CA THR A 189 -23.22 -5.13 -5.37
C THR A 189 -23.63 -6.60 -5.35
N SER A 190 -22.68 -7.52 -5.37
CA SER A 190 -22.92 -8.96 -5.42
C SER A 190 -21.79 -9.74 -4.73
N GLY A 191 -22.08 -11.00 -4.41
CA GLY A 191 -21.14 -11.89 -3.74
C GLY A 191 -21.21 -11.83 -2.20
N PRO A 192 -20.27 -12.48 -1.50
CA PRO A 192 -20.34 -12.65 -0.04
C PRO A 192 -20.18 -11.35 0.76
N GLN A 193 -19.66 -10.29 0.14
CA GLN A 193 -19.49 -8.97 0.73
C GLN A 193 -20.56 -7.98 0.28
N ALA A 194 -21.61 -8.45 -0.41
CA ALA A 194 -22.65 -7.58 -0.95
C ALA A 194 -23.36 -6.79 0.15
N GLY A 195 -23.49 -5.47 -0.04
CA GLY A 195 -24.13 -4.58 0.92
C GLY A 195 -23.34 -4.31 2.21
N LEU A 196 -22.09 -4.80 2.33
CA LEU A 196 -21.27 -4.55 3.52
C LEU A 196 -20.27 -3.40 3.28
N PRO A 197 -20.10 -2.49 4.25
CA PRO A 197 -19.05 -1.48 4.19
C PRO A 197 -17.66 -2.13 4.24
N PRO A 198 -16.61 -1.44 3.76
CA PRO A 198 -15.24 -1.93 3.84
C PRO A 198 -14.78 -2.20 5.26
N THR A 199 -13.85 -3.13 5.39
CA THR A 199 -13.27 -3.47 6.69
C THR A 199 -12.21 -2.43 7.07
N LEU A 200 -12.34 -1.87 8.28
CA LEU A 200 -11.34 -0.98 8.86
C LEU A 200 -10.43 -1.79 9.79
N LEU A 201 -9.11 -1.72 9.60
CA LEU A 201 -8.13 -2.38 10.46
C LEU A 201 -7.15 -1.36 11.02
N SER A 202 -6.98 -1.33 12.33
CA SER A 202 -6.07 -0.42 13.02
C SER A 202 -5.29 -1.15 14.12
N PRO A 203 -4.04 -0.74 14.42
CA PRO A 203 -3.32 -1.15 15.62
C PRO A 203 -3.99 -0.68 16.92
N ILE A 204 -4.85 0.35 16.87
CA ILE A 204 -5.41 1.02 18.04
C ILE A 204 -6.93 0.92 18.02
N ALA A 205 -7.54 0.93 19.21
CA ALA A 205 -8.99 0.95 19.35
C ALA A 205 -9.57 2.26 18.82
N PHE A 206 -10.71 2.16 18.12
CA PHE A 206 -11.45 3.28 17.58
C PHE A 206 -12.96 3.05 17.79
N ARG A 207 -13.78 4.06 17.53
CA ARG A 207 -15.23 3.94 17.66
C ARG A 207 -15.74 2.82 16.74
N GLY A 208 -16.50 1.88 17.30
CA GLY A 208 -17.00 0.71 16.55
C GLY A 208 -15.99 -0.42 16.35
N ALA A 209 -14.76 -0.27 16.86
CA ALA A 209 -13.75 -1.32 16.75
C ALA A 209 -14.12 -2.56 17.58
N THR A 210 -13.76 -3.73 17.07
CA THR A 210 -13.85 -4.99 17.80
C THR A 210 -12.50 -5.70 17.74
N MET A 211 -12.10 -6.32 18.85
CA MET A 211 -10.89 -7.12 18.91
C MET A 211 -11.18 -8.55 18.48
N GLN A 212 -10.44 -9.05 17.50
CA GLN A 212 -10.54 -10.43 17.02
C GLN A 212 -9.26 -11.20 17.32
N MET A 213 -9.40 -12.42 17.85
CA MET A 213 -8.25 -13.29 18.07
C MET A 213 -7.78 -13.91 16.75
N LEU A 214 -6.48 -13.81 16.48
CA LEU A 214 -5.84 -14.53 15.37
C LEU A 214 -5.85 -16.03 15.64
N LYS A 215 -6.01 -16.83 14.58
CA LYS A 215 -5.95 -18.30 14.69
C LYS A 215 -4.49 -18.70 14.81
N ALA A 216 -4.07 -19.17 15.98
CA ALA A 216 -2.72 -19.66 16.21
C ALA A 216 -2.72 -21.19 16.38
N ARG A 217 -1.78 -21.87 15.72
CA ARG A 217 -1.56 -23.31 15.84
C ARG A 217 -0.08 -23.56 16.13
N SER A 218 0.19 -24.34 17.17
CA SER A 218 1.55 -24.79 17.50
C SER A 218 1.72 -26.25 17.09
N VAL A 219 2.86 -26.57 16.48
CA VAL A 219 3.24 -27.94 16.07
C VAL A 219 4.65 -28.22 16.59
N ASN A 220 4.87 -29.40 17.13
CA ASN A 220 6.21 -29.90 17.48
C ASN A 220 6.60 -31.01 16.49
N VAL A 221 7.76 -30.87 15.87
CA VAL A 221 8.32 -31.81 14.91
C VAL A 221 9.69 -32.26 15.40
N LYS A 222 9.96 -33.56 15.39
CA LYS A 222 11.30 -34.10 15.67
C LYS A 222 12.09 -34.21 14.37
N THR A 223 13.09 -33.37 14.20
CA THR A 223 13.96 -33.36 13.02
C THR A 223 15.23 -34.16 13.31
N GLN A 224 15.62 -35.05 12.40
CA GLN A 224 16.84 -35.83 12.52
C GLN A 224 18.04 -34.96 12.12
N ALA A 225 18.93 -34.70 13.06
CA ALA A 225 20.19 -33.99 12.86
C ALA A 225 21.37 -34.96 12.96
N LEU A 226 22.56 -34.52 12.53
CA LEU A 226 23.80 -35.32 12.55
C LEU A 226 24.15 -35.87 13.95
N SER A 227 23.70 -35.20 15.02
CA SER A 227 23.96 -35.56 16.42
C SER A 227 22.76 -36.18 17.15
N GLY A 228 21.69 -36.59 16.43
CA GLY A 228 20.48 -37.18 17.01
C GLY A 228 19.18 -36.45 16.63
N TYR A 229 18.08 -36.75 17.33
CA TYR A 229 16.80 -36.07 17.12
C TYR A 229 16.79 -34.72 17.85
N LYS A 230 16.41 -33.66 17.15
CA LYS A 230 16.20 -32.33 17.71
C LYS A 230 14.73 -31.94 17.59
N ASP A 231 14.13 -31.53 18.69
CA ASP A 231 12.78 -30.99 18.69
C ASP A 231 12.77 -29.61 18.01
N GLN A 232 11.84 -29.42 17.09
CA GLN A 232 11.61 -28.18 16.35
C GLN A 232 10.16 -27.76 16.56
N PHE A 233 9.98 -26.56 17.09
CA PHE A 233 8.67 -25.97 17.33
C PHE A 233 8.31 -25.04 16.18
N SER A 234 7.07 -25.13 15.70
CA SER A 234 6.52 -24.27 14.65
C SER A 234 5.23 -23.63 15.14
N LEU A 235 5.11 -22.32 14.94
CA LEU A 235 3.93 -21.53 15.26
C LEU A 235 3.35 -20.94 13.98
N GLU A 236 2.15 -21.39 13.61
CA GLU A 236 1.39 -20.88 12.48
C GLU A 236 0.36 -19.86 12.99
N ILE A 237 0.44 -18.62 12.51
CA ILE A 237 -0.50 -17.55 12.86
C ILE A 237 -1.28 -17.16 11.60
N THR A 238 -2.60 -17.34 11.64
CA THR A 238 -3.50 -17.13 10.52
C THR A 238 -4.52 -16.05 10.85
N GLY A 239 -4.62 -15.04 9.99
CA GLY A 239 -5.54 -13.91 10.13
C GLY A 239 -4.90 -12.61 9.60
N PRO A 240 -5.53 -11.44 9.87
CA PRO A 240 -4.94 -10.15 9.54
C PRO A 240 -3.79 -9.81 10.50
N VAL A 241 -2.59 -10.30 10.19
CA VAL A 241 -1.37 -9.98 10.94
C VAL A 241 -0.86 -8.62 10.49
N MET A 242 -0.95 -7.63 11.37
CA MET A 242 -0.54 -6.25 11.08
C MET A 242 0.97 -6.07 11.31
N PRO A 243 1.61 -5.07 10.67
CA PRO A 243 3.05 -4.82 10.82
C PRO A 243 3.55 -4.72 12.27
N HIS A 244 2.83 -4.00 13.14
CA HIS A 244 3.19 -3.89 14.55
C HIS A 244 3.16 -5.24 15.28
N SER A 245 2.20 -6.11 14.96
CA SER A 245 2.06 -7.42 15.60
C SER A 245 3.20 -8.35 15.21
N LEU A 246 3.59 -8.33 13.93
CA LEU A 246 4.76 -9.07 13.45
C LEU A 246 6.03 -8.63 14.19
N HIS A 247 6.27 -7.32 14.30
CA HIS A 247 7.44 -6.81 15.01
C HIS A 247 7.44 -7.23 16.49
N SER A 248 6.29 -7.12 17.17
CA SER A 248 6.15 -7.57 18.57
C SER A 248 6.46 -9.05 18.75
N VAL A 249 5.99 -9.92 17.85
CA VAL A 249 6.29 -11.36 17.89
C VAL A 249 7.78 -11.60 17.64
N THR A 250 8.38 -10.94 16.64
CA THR A 250 9.82 -11.04 16.37
C THR A 250 10.66 -10.56 17.56
N MET A 251 10.28 -9.48 18.25
CA MET A 251 10.95 -9.04 19.47
C MET A 251 10.84 -10.07 20.61
N LEU A 252 9.66 -10.65 20.80
CA LEU A 252 9.45 -11.70 21.80
C LEU A 252 10.32 -12.93 21.50
N LEU A 253 10.34 -13.39 20.25
CA LEU A 253 11.18 -14.52 19.82
C LEU A 253 12.67 -14.21 19.91
N LYS A 254 13.08 -12.96 19.68
CA LYS A 254 14.47 -12.51 19.90
C LYS A 254 14.92 -12.76 21.33
N SER A 255 14.11 -12.31 22.29
CA SER A 255 14.43 -12.44 23.71
C SER A 255 14.37 -13.89 24.20
N SER A 256 13.41 -14.68 23.71
CA SER A 256 13.18 -16.05 24.21
C SER A 256 14.04 -17.12 23.53
N GLN A 257 14.41 -16.94 22.26
CA GLN A 257 15.17 -17.92 21.47
C GLN A 257 16.60 -17.46 21.17
N SER A 258 17.09 -16.40 21.83
CA SER A 258 18.39 -15.76 21.53
C SER A 258 18.55 -15.41 20.04
N GLY A 259 17.44 -15.17 19.34
CA GLY A 259 17.42 -14.90 17.91
C GLY A 259 17.48 -16.10 16.97
N SER A 260 17.61 -17.33 17.48
CA SER A 260 17.64 -18.56 16.69
C SER A 260 16.23 -18.98 16.27
N PHE A 261 15.62 -18.26 15.33
CA PHE A 261 14.35 -18.65 14.73
C PHE A 261 14.28 -18.30 13.24
N SER A 262 13.34 -18.94 12.54
CA SER A 262 13.00 -18.62 11.16
C SER A 262 11.50 -18.34 11.04
N ALA A 263 11.14 -17.46 10.11
CA ALA A 263 9.75 -17.12 9.83
C ALA A 263 9.49 -17.11 8.33
N GLY A 264 8.37 -17.68 7.92
CA GLY A 264 7.81 -17.53 6.57
C GLY A 264 6.60 -16.60 6.64
N LEU A 265 6.64 -15.51 5.88
CA LEU A 265 5.61 -14.49 5.85
C LEU A 265 4.94 -14.49 4.48
N TYR A 266 3.62 -14.61 4.49
CA TYR A 266 2.79 -14.60 3.29
C TYR A 266 1.99 -13.31 3.27
N THR A 267 2.35 -12.40 2.38
CA THR A 267 1.72 -11.08 2.30
C THR A 267 0.37 -11.19 1.60
N HIS A 268 -0.61 -10.41 2.06
CA HIS A 268 -1.88 -10.27 1.37
C HIS A 268 -1.65 -9.48 0.07
N GLU A 269 -2.00 -10.06 -1.08
CA GLU A 269 -1.66 -9.54 -2.41
C GLU A 269 -1.95 -8.03 -2.61
N PRO A 270 -3.13 -7.49 -2.26
CA PRO A 270 -3.42 -6.05 -2.36
C PRO A 270 -2.48 -5.13 -1.56
N THR A 271 -1.83 -5.67 -0.51
CA THR A 271 -0.92 -4.93 0.38
C THR A 271 0.56 -5.09 0.02
N ALA A 272 0.88 -5.96 -0.94
CA ALA A 272 2.27 -6.31 -1.29
C ALA A 272 3.10 -5.11 -1.74
N VAL A 273 2.45 -4.07 -2.28
CA VAL A 273 3.07 -2.85 -2.80
C VAL A 273 3.20 -1.73 -1.77
N PHE A 274 2.70 -1.87 -0.55
CA PHE A 274 2.75 -0.77 0.41
C PHE A 274 4.13 -0.53 1.03
N ASN A 275 5.12 -1.34 0.66
CA ASN A 275 6.53 -1.17 1.02
C ASN A 275 7.29 -0.25 0.05
N ILE A 276 6.59 0.43 -0.86
CA ILE A 276 7.22 1.42 -1.73
C ILE A 276 7.85 2.55 -0.94
N CYS A 277 8.97 3.06 -1.46
CA CYS A 277 9.60 4.27 -0.97
C CYS A 277 8.84 5.47 -1.57
N PRO A 278 7.99 6.18 -0.81
CA PRO A 278 7.40 7.42 -1.30
C PRO A 278 8.52 8.47 -1.47
N PRO A 279 8.38 9.41 -2.41
CA PRO A 279 9.35 10.50 -2.57
C PRO A 279 9.46 11.28 -1.27
N VAL A 280 10.65 11.25 -0.67
CA VAL A 280 10.98 11.87 0.61
C VAL A 280 10.91 13.38 0.45
N THR A 281 10.18 14.04 1.36
CA THR A 281 10.04 15.49 1.39
C THR A 281 10.76 15.95 2.65
N GLU A 282 12.01 16.38 2.49
CA GLU A 282 12.92 16.91 3.53
C GLU A 282 13.20 16.01 4.76
N VAL A 283 14.37 16.21 5.36
CA VAL A 283 14.83 15.45 6.53
C VAL A 283 14.31 16.15 7.77
N GLN A 284 13.21 15.66 8.35
CA GLN A 284 12.79 16.07 9.68
C GLN A 284 13.68 15.46 10.77
N ASP A 285 13.75 16.16 11.90
CA ASP A 285 14.41 15.66 13.10
C ASP A 285 13.65 14.43 13.63
N LYS A 286 14.34 13.28 13.67
CA LYS A 286 13.71 12.00 14.04
C LYS A 286 13.22 12.00 15.49
N GLU A 287 13.84 12.81 16.33
CA GLU A 287 13.50 12.92 17.76
C GLU A 287 12.13 13.56 17.96
N THR A 288 11.81 14.64 17.25
CA THR A 288 10.51 15.34 17.38
C THR A 288 9.34 14.46 16.91
N VAL A 289 9.54 13.72 15.82
CA VAL A 289 8.53 12.78 15.30
C VAL A 289 8.24 11.66 16.29
N HIS A 290 9.29 11.17 16.96
CA HIS A 290 9.18 10.11 17.96
C HIS A 290 8.40 10.54 19.19
N GLU A 291 8.63 11.77 19.68
CA GLU A 291 7.92 12.31 20.82
C GLU A 291 6.42 12.49 20.54
N GLU A 292 6.07 12.97 19.35
CA GLU A 292 4.67 13.20 18.97
C GLU A 292 3.88 11.90 18.77
N LEU A 293 4.53 10.85 18.27
CA LEU A 293 3.92 9.54 18.07
C LEU A 293 4.05 8.61 19.29
N ALA A 294 4.77 9.01 20.34
CA ALA A 294 4.99 8.17 21.54
C ALA A 294 3.67 7.74 22.21
N ASN A 295 2.64 8.57 22.12
CA ASN A 295 1.32 8.32 22.71
C ASN A 295 0.42 7.42 21.86
N CYS A 296 0.90 6.90 20.73
CA CYS A 296 0.10 6.06 19.84
C CYS A 296 -0.12 4.63 20.33
N GLY A 297 0.35 4.27 21.54
CA GLY A 297 0.10 2.97 22.17
C GLY A 297 0.94 1.81 21.60
N LEU A 298 1.88 2.08 20.68
CA LEU A 298 2.84 1.08 20.20
C LEU A 298 4.15 1.12 20.99
N HIS A 299 4.85 -0.01 20.99
CA HIS A 299 6.18 -0.11 21.59
C HIS A 299 7.18 0.80 20.84
N PRO A 300 8.07 1.54 21.54
CA PRO A 300 8.97 2.52 20.89
C PRO A 300 9.82 1.93 19.76
N LYS A 301 10.38 0.73 19.94
CA LYS A 301 11.14 0.04 18.88
C LYS A 301 10.31 -0.28 17.63
N THR A 302 9.02 -0.55 17.81
CA THR A 302 8.11 -0.75 16.68
C THR A 302 7.94 0.56 15.93
N LEU A 303 7.78 1.66 16.66
CA LEU A 303 7.64 2.99 16.09
C LEU A 303 8.91 3.42 15.36
N ASP A 304 10.09 3.15 15.93
CA ASP A 304 11.39 3.39 15.29
C ASP A 304 11.43 2.70 13.92
N GLN A 305 11.01 1.42 13.87
CA GLN A 305 11.01 0.66 12.64
C GLN A 305 9.98 1.16 11.61
N LEU A 306 8.78 1.55 12.06
CA LEU A 306 7.73 2.05 11.16
C LEU A 306 8.03 3.46 10.62
N SER A 307 8.84 4.24 11.34
CA SER A 307 9.26 5.59 10.94
C SER A 307 10.36 5.56 9.88
N GLN A 308 11.10 4.46 9.76
CA GLN A 308 12.15 4.29 8.75
C GLN A 308 11.59 4.33 7.33
N THR A 309 12.34 4.98 6.44
CA THR A 309 12.02 5.00 5.02
C THR A 309 12.16 3.59 4.43
N PRO A 310 11.15 3.07 3.72
CA PRO A 310 11.23 1.77 3.08
C PRO A 310 12.34 1.73 2.03
N VAL A 311 13.16 0.68 2.04
CA VAL A 311 14.33 0.53 1.13
C VAL A 311 14.00 -0.34 -0.09
N LEU A 312 12.85 -1.01 -0.10
CA LEU A 312 12.49 -2.04 -1.08
C LEU A 312 12.06 -1.50 -2.46
N GLY A 313 12.07 -0.18 -2.64
CA GLY A 313 11.87 0.47 -3.93
C GLY A 313 10.56 0.05 -4.60
N LYS A 314 10.66 -0.54 -5.80
CA LYS A 314 9.51 -0.93 -6.64
C LYS A 314 9.03 -2.37 -6.46
N SER A 315 9.68 -3.16 -5.60
CA SER A 315 9.39 -4.59 -5.47
C SER A 315 8.12 -4.87 -4.68
N SER A 316 7.26 -5.75 -5.18
CA SER A 316 6.11 -6.29 -4.45
C SER A 316 6.57 -7.40 -3.51
N LEU A 317 6.32 -7.28 -2.21
CA LEU A 317 6.67 -8.33 -1.26
C LEU A 317 5.55 -9.36 -1.16
N ARG A 318 5.62 -10.45 -1.92
CA ARG A 318 4.64 -11.55 -1.83
C ARG A 318 4.98 -12.56 -0.74
N HIS A 319 6.26 -12.94 -0.68
CA HIS A 319 6.75 -13.92 0.28
C HIS A 319 8.10 -13.48 0.84
N VAL A 320 8.19 -13.42 2.17
CA VAL A 320 9.41 -13.06 2.89
C VAL A 320 9.80 -14.20 3.80
N LYS A 321 11.03 -14.69 3.65
CA LYS A 321 11.66 -15.66 4.53
C LYS A 321 12.69 -14.94 5.40
N MET A 322 12.50 -14.99 6.71
CA MET A 322 13.46 -14.52 7.69
C MET A 322 14.18 -15.72 8.29
N SER A 323 15.50 -15.66 8.36
CA SER A 323 16.34 -16.62 9.09
C SER A 323 17.45 -15.85 9.79
N ASP A 324 17.51 -15.93 11.12
CA ASP A 324 18.54 -15.27 11.92
C ASP A 324 18.68 -13.76 11.60
N TYR A 325 17.54 -13.07 11.44
CA TYR A 325 17.43 -11.65 11.05
C TYR A 325 17.91 -11.30 9.63
N ILE A 326 18.26 -12.29 8.84
CA ILE A 326 18.51 -12.12 7.41
C ILE A 326 17.18 -12.32 6.68
N TYR A 327 16.77 -11.30 5.93
CA TYR A 327 15.53 -11.30 5.15
C TYR A 327 15.84 -11.66 3.70
N ASN A 328 15.12 -12.65 3.19
CA ASN A 328 15.11 -13.03 1.78
C ASN A 328 13.68 -12.91 1.26
N TRP A 329 13.46 -12.20 0.16
CA TRP A 329 12.13 -12.04 -0.42
C TRP A 329 12.09 -12.46 -1.88
N ARG A 330 10.90 -12.85 -2.34
CA ARG A 330 10.61 -13.05 -3.77
C ARG A 330 9.60 -11.99 -4.21
N SER A 331 9.93 -11.31 -5.31
CA SER A 331 9.04 -10.34 -5.97
C SER A 331 7.94 -11.03 -6.77
#